data_AF-A0A7J9NKP4-F1
#
_entry.id   AF-A0A7J9NKP4-F1
#
_cell.length_a   1.000
_cell.length_b   1.000
_cell.length_c   1.000
_cell.angle_alpha   90.00
_cell.angle_beta   90.00
_cell.angle_gamma   90.00
#
_symmetry.space_group_name_H-M   'P 1'
#
loop_
_entity.id
_entity.type
_entity.pdbx_description
1 polymer ?
#
loop_
_entity_poly.entity_id
_entity_poly.type
_entity_poly.pdbx_seq_one_letter_code
_entity_poly.pdbx_strand_id
1 'polypeptide(L)'
;MTNLDFKMNIEGLNAISSKLFDWEILKNLSEYIVFTEYVGKGHRGVVFKAFSDKYIDKNGNHIILAVKIPRLDAPKVTIPNEGRILKKTNSFGVGPKVYEYSEKHMVMEYVDGEMLKDCIDNLTPEELLYVIEETLRQCLRLDLHKIDHTEIQGGKHVMVSKKGVYIIDFDKAREHSPKNFTSAMSLLFGENYISKKIMHLLNLSEEKIILFRKYAKNYKTLFKN
;
A
#
# COMPACT_ATOMS: atom_id res chain seq x y z
N MET A 1 -19.65 -25.02 11.04
CA MET A 1 -20.09 -23.98 10.09
C MET A 1 -19.64 -24.37 8.69
N THR A 2 -20.54 -24.31 7.72
CA THR A 2 -20.25 -24.64 6.32
C THR A 2 -19.59 -23.45 5.60
N ASN A 3 -18.92 -23.66 4.47
CA ASN A 3 -18.41 -22.55 3.64
C ASN A 3 -19.55 -21.61 3.19
N LEU A 4 -20.78 -22.12 3.15
CA LEU A 4 -21.97 -21.36 2.73
C LEU A 4 -22.35 -20.31 3.79
N ASP A 5 -22.30 -20.65 5.07
CA ASP A 5 -22.58 -19.73 6.19
C ASP A 5 -21.57 -18.57 6.22
N PHE A 6 -20.30 -18.88 5.94
CA PHE A 6 -19.24 -17.88 5.86
C PHE A 6 -19.41 -16.92 4.68
N LYS A 7 -19.81 -17.47 3.53
CA LYS A 7 -20.00 -16.71 2.29
C LYS A 7 -21.15 -15.71 2.40
N MET A 8 -22.18 -16.00 3.20
CA MET A 8 -23.33 -15.12 3.40
C MET A 8 -23.01 -13.87 4.24
N ASN A 9 -21.90 -13.89 5.00
CA ASN A 9 -21.55 -12.81 5.92
C ASN A 9 -20.42 -11.89 5.43
N ILE A 10 -19.84 -12.16 4.26
CA ILE A 10 -18.74 -11.36 3.68
C ILE A 10 -19.27 -10.60 2.46
N GLU A 11 -19.43 -9.29 2.59
CA GLU A 11 -19.88 -8.41 1.51
C GLU A 11 -18.92 -8.48 0.30
N GLY A 12 -19.46 -8.44 -0.92
CA GLY A 12 -18.66 -8.46 -2.16
C GLY A 12 -18.09 -9.83 -2.56
N LEU A 13 -18.19 -10.86 -1.71
CA LEU A 13 -17.72 -12.21 -2.02
C LEU A 13 -18.71 -12.98 -2.91
N ASN A 14 -18.31 -13.32 -4.13
CA ASN A 14 -19.16 -13.98 -5.13
C ASN A 14 -18.62 -15.35 -5.55
N ALA A 15 -19.32 -16.03 -6.46
CA ALA A 15 -18.94 -17.36 -6.94
C ALA A 15 -17.54 -17.43 -7.58
N ILE A 16 -17.09 -16.36 -8.23
CA ILE A 16 -15.77 -16.29 -8.88
C ILE A 16 -14.70 -16.05 -7.83
N SER A 17 -14.85 -15.00 -7.01
CA SER A 17 -13.85 -14.67 -5.97
C SER A 17 -13.73 -15.78 -4.91
N SER A 18 -14.82 -16.50 -4.61
CA SER A 18 -14.80 -17.65 -3.69
C SER A 18 -13.92 -18.83 -4.12
N LYS A 19 -13.44 -18.86 -5.36
CA LYS A 19 -12.55 -19.92 -5.88
C LYS A 19 -11.07 -19.53 -5.86
N LEU A 20 -10.75 -18.30 -5.46
CA LEU A 20 -9.39 -17.76 -5.57
C LEU A 20 -8.50 -18.08 -4.37
N PHE A 21 -9.05 -18.53 -3.24
CA PHE A 21 -8.29 -18.72 -2.00
C PHE A 21 -8.72 -20.02 -1.30
N ASP A 22 -7.87 -20.47 -0.40
CA ASP A 22 -8.16 -21.64 0.43
C ASP A 22 -9.11 -21.27 1.58
N TRP A 23 -10.29 -21.89 1.59
CA TRP A 23 -11.30 -21.71 2.62
C TRP A 23 -10.86 -22.19 4.00
N GLU A 24 -9.92 -23.14 4.09
CA GLU A 24 -9.39 -23.60 5.38
C GLU A 24 -8.64 -22.47 6.08
N ILE A 25 -7.88 -21.65 5.34
CA ILE A 25 -7.19 -20.48 5.90
C ILE A 25 -8.22 -19.53 6.51
N LEU A 26 -9.28 -19.21 5.77
CA LEU A 26 -10.31 -18.28 6.23
C LEU A 26 -11.04 -18.83 7.47
N LYS A 27 -11.37 -20.13 7.50
CA LYS A 27 -11.98 -20.78 8.68
C LYS A 27 -11.10 -20.71 9.92
N ASN A 28 -9.82 -21.04 9.79
CA ASN A 28 -8.90 -21.04 10.93
C ASN A 28 -8.71 -19.63 11.48
N LEU A 29 -8.60 -18.62 10.61
CA LEU A 29 -8.53 -17.22 11.05
C LEU A 29 -9.81 -16.75 11.71
N SER A 30 -10.95 -17.33 11.34
CA SER A 30 -12.26 -16.95 11.87
C SER A 30 -12.50 -17.36 13.32
N GLU A 31 -11.60 -18.14 13.91
CA GLU A 31 -11.61 -18.40 15.35
C GLU A 31 -11.35 -17.13 16.17
N TYR A 32 -10.69 -16.13 15.58
CA TYR A 32 -10.37 -14.88 16.26
C TYR A 32 -10.53 -13.62 15.40
N ILE A 33 -10.84 -13.74 14.10
CA ILE A 33 -11.05 -12.62 13.17
C ILE A 33 -12.46 -12.66 12.59
N VAL A 34 -13.18 -11.54 12.65
CA VAL A 34 -14.48 -11.38 12.01
C VAL A 34 -14.27 -10.71 10.65
N PHE A 35 -14.45 -11.47 9.57
CA PHE A 35 -14.40 -10.98 8.20
C PHE A 35 -15.70 -10.26 7.83
N THR A 36 -15.60 -9.08 7.22
CA THR A 36 -16.77 -8.25 6.87
C THR A 36 -16.94 -8.07 5.36
N GLU A 37 -15.85 -7.94 4.61
CA GLU A 37 -15.89 -7.56 3.19
C GLU A 37 -14.76 -8.21 2.41
N TYR A 38 -15.03 -8.64 1.18
CA TYR A 38 -14.04 -8.95 0.17
C TYR A 38 -13.66 -7.67 -0.58
N VAL A 39 -12.46 -7.16 -0.32
CA VAL A 39 -11.98 -5.89 -0.86
C VAL A 39 -11.54 -6.05 -2.31
N GLY A 40 -10.90 -7.16 -2.64
CA GLY A 40 -10.46 -7.39 -4.02
C GLY A 40 -9.34 -8.40 -4.18
N LYS A 41 -8.93 -8.56 -5.44
CA LYS A 41 -7.76 -9.37 -5.82
C LYS A 41 -6.58 -8.46 -6.14
N GLY A 42 -5.43 -8.77 -5.56
CA GLY A 42 -4.12 -8.29 -6.00
C GLY A 42 -3.49 -9.26 -7.01
N HIS A 43 -2.22 -9.01 -7.33
CA HIS A 43 -1.48 -9.86 -8.26
C HIS A 43 -1.35 -11.31 -7.77
N ARG A 44 -1.06 -11.50 -6.47
CA ARG A 44 -0.79 -12.83 -5.87
C ARG A 44 -1.62 -13.18 -4.64
N GLY A 45 -2.53 -12.30 -4.24
CA GLY A 45 -3.38 -12.53 -3.07
C GLY A 45 -4.76 -11.91 -3.23
N VAL A 46 -5.69 -12.34 -2.39
CA VAL A 46 -6.97 -11.67 -2.15
C VAL A 46 -6.90 -10.93 -0.84
N VAL A 47 -7.68 -9.85 -0.72
CA VAL A 47 -7.72 -9.02 0.48
C VAL A 47 -9.15 -8.98 1.00
N PHE A 48 -9.28 -9.16 2.31
CA PHE A 48 -10.53 -9.00 3.04
C PHE A 48 -10.41 -7.89 4.07
N LYS A 49 -11.51 -7.20 4.34
CA LYS A 49 -11.68 -6.32 5.48
C LYS A 49 -12.19 -7.14 6.67
N ALA A 50 -11.67 -6.85 7.85
CA ALA A 50 -12.01 -7.59 9.05
C ALA A 50 -11.78 -6.77 10.32
N PHE A 51 -12.19 -7.31 11.46
CA PHE A 51 -11.81 -6.83 12.80
C PHE A 51 -11.59 -8.01 13.76
N SER A 52 -11.02 -7.74 14.93
CA SER A 52 -10.75 -8.75 15.96
C SER A 52 -10.54 -8.11 17.31
N ASP A 53 -11.05 -8.75 18.37
CA ASP A 53 -10.80 -8.36 19.77
C ASP A 53 -9.30 -8.43 20.14
N LYS A 54 -8.50 -9.19 19.38
CA LYS A 54 -7.04 -9.27 19.53
C LYS A 54 -6.35 -7.96 19.14
N TYR A 55 -6.94 -7.19 18.22
CA TYR A 55 -6.32 -6.01 17.63
C TYR A 55 -7.14 -4.77 17.95
N ILE A 56 -6.87 -4.21 19.13
CA ILE A 56 -7.51 -2.99 19.62
C ILE A 56 -6.54 -1.81 19.63
N ASP A 57 -7.09 -0.60 19.45
CA ASP A 57 -6.36 0.62 19.62
C ASP A 57 -6.16 0.96 21.12
N LYS A 58 -5.42 2.05 21.39
CA LYS A 58 -5.14 2.52 22.76
C LYS A 58 -6.38 2.91 23.56
N ASN A 59 -7.53 3.11 22.89
CA ASN A 59 -8.79 3.48 23.50
C ASN A 59 -9.74 2.27 23.64
N GLY A 60 -9.29 1.06 23.27
CA GLY A 60 -10.08 -0.16 23.32
C GLY A 60 -11.00 -0.37 22.11
N ASN A 61 -10.91 0.45 21.07
CA ASN A 61 -11.71 0.25 19.86
C ASN A 61 -11.06 -0.79 18.95
N HIS A 62 -11.88 -1.55 18.21
CA HIS A 62 -11.38 -2.48 17.20
C HIS A 62 -10.64 -1.73 16.10
N ILE A 63 -9.46 -2.24 15.77
CA ILE A 63 -8.73 -1.81 14.58
C ILE A 63 -9.34 -2.52 13.38
N ILE A 64 -9.61 -1.76 12.32
CA ILE A 64 -10.03 -2.33 11.04
C ILE A 64 -8.79 -2.91 10.33
N LEU A 65 -8.90 -4.15 9.92
CA LEU A 65 -7.82 -4.98 9.41
C LEU A 65 -8.02 -5.26 7.93
N ALA A 66 -6.91 -5.31 7.19
CA ALA A 66 -6.82 -5.95 5.90
C ALA A 66 -6.16 -7.33 6.10
N VAL A 67 -6.87 -8.40 5.75
CA VAL A 67 -6.36 -9.77 5.77
C VAL A 67 -6.06 -10.21 4.35
N LYS A 68 -4.78 -10.40 4.04
CA LYS A 68 -4.31 -10.85 2.74
C LYS A 68 -4.05 -12.35 2.77
N ILE A 69 -4.66 -13.08 1.84
CA ILE A 69 -4.51 -14.54 1.68
C ILE A 69 -3.94 -14.83 0.28
N PRO A 70 -3.00 -15.77 0.12
CA PRO A 70 -2.49 -16.17 -1.19
C PRO A 70 -3.61 -16.62 -2.12
N ARG A 71 -3.42 -16.29 -3.39
CA ARG A 71 -4.28 -16.81 -4.45
C ARG A 71 -3.86 -18.24 -4.82
N LEU A 72 -4.83 -19.14 -4.93
CA LEU A 72 -4.62 -20.52 -5.38
C LEU A 72 -4.11 -20.61 -6.82
N ASP A 73 -4.48 -19.63 -7.65
CA ASP A 73 -4.07 -19.54 -9.06
C ASP A 73 -2.80 -18.72 -9.28
N ALA A 74 -2.14 -18.27 -8.20
CA ALA A 74 -0.87 -17.55 -8.32
C ALA A 74 0.29 -18.54 -8.50
N PRO A 75 1.26 -18.25 -9.40
CA PRO A 75 2.39 -19.15 -9.67
C PRO A 75 3.38 -19.25 -8.51
N LYS A 76 3.32 -18.33 -7.54
CA LYS A 76 4.22 -18.27 -6.39
C LYS A 76 3.53 -17.60 -5.20
N VAL A 77 3.70 -18.19 -4.02
CA VAL A 77 3.32 -17.58 -2.73
C VAL A 77 4.41 -16.59 -2.30
N THR A 78 4.02 -15.34 -2.05
CA THR A 78 4.93 -14.24 -1.70
C THR A 78 4.55 -13.49 -0.43
N ILE A 79 3.42 -13.85 0.17
CA ILE A 79 2.90 -13.24 1.41
C ILE A 79 3.95 -13.18 2.53
N PRO A 80 4.78 -14.23 2.79
CA PRO A 80 5.79 -14.16 3.84
C PRO A 80 6.86 -13.11 3.58
N ASN A 81 7.32 -13.00 2.33
CA ASN A 81 8.34 -12.02 1.96
C ASN A 81 7.77 -10.59 1.99
N GLU A 82 6.54 -10.41 1.50
CA GLU A 82 5.84 -9.12 1.59
C GLU A 82 5.66 -8.70 3.06
N GLY A 83 5.14 -9.59 3.91
CA GLY A 83 4.95 -9.34 5.33
C GLY A 83 6.27 -9.03 6.05
N ARG A 84 7.34 -9.77 5.75
CA ARG A 84 8.69 -9.50 6.29
C ARG A 84 9.19 -8.12 5.90
N ILE A 85 9.08 -7.73 4.63
CA ILE A 85 9.54 -6.42 4.15
C ILE A 85 8.68 -5.32 4.76
N LEU A 86 7.36 -5.42 4.69
CA LEU A 86 6.45 -4.40 5.22
C LEU A 86 6.59 -4.25 6.75
N LYS A 87 6.78 -5.35 7.49
CA LYS A 87 7.09 -5.29 8.93
C LYS A 87 8.39 -4.54 9.20
N LYS A 88 9.43 -4.76 8.38
CA LYS A 88 10.68 -4.01 8.44
C LYS A 88 10.44 -2.53 8.13
N THR A 89 9.63 -2.18 7.13
CA THR A 89 9.36 -0.78 6.78
C THR A 89 8.54 -0.05 7.83
N ASN A 90 7.66 -0.74 8.55
CA ASN A 90 6.92 -0.15 9.66
C ASN A 90 7.85 0.36 10.77
N SER A 91 9.02 -0.26 10.99
CA SER A 91 9.98 0.16 12.03
C SER A 91 10.54 1.57 11.82
N PHE A 92 10.48 2.08 10.59
CA PHE A 92 10.85 3.43 10.22
C PHE A 92 9.67 4.22 9.63
N GLY A 93 8.43 3.81 9.93
CA GLY A 93 7.21 4.57 9.63
C GLY A 93 6.87 4.62 8.14
N VAL A 94 6.97 3.50 7.43
CA VAL A 94 6.52 3.38 6.04
C VAL A 94 5.54 2.21 5.86
N GLY A 95 4.45 2.48 5.15
CA GLY A 95 3.40 1.54 4.80
C GLY A 95 2.43 1.19 5.93
N PRO A 96 1.35 0.44 5.63
CA PRO A 96 0.37 0.01 6.62
C PRO A 96 0.99 -0.86 7.70
N LYS A 97 0.52 -0.73 8.95
CA LYS A 97 1.05 -1.50 10.07
C LYS A 97 0.73 -2.99 9.93
N VAL A 98 1.74 -3.85 9.96
CA VAL A 98 1.58 -5.31 10.02
C VAL A 98 1.42 -5.75 11.46
N TYR A 99 0.35 -6.48 11.73
CA TYR A 99 0.07 -7.08 13.04
C TYR A 99 0.68 -8.47 13.12
N GLU A 100 0.42 -9.32 12.13
CA GLU A 100 0.99 -10.67 12.01
C GLU A 100 1.11 -11.09 10.54
N TYR A 101 2.01 -12.03 10.26
CA TYR A 101 2.08 -12.71 8.98
C TYR A 101 2.62 -14.13 9.16
N SER A 102 2.29 -14.99 8.21
CA SER A 102 2.72 -16.39 8.17
C SER A 102 2.91 -16.83 6.71
N GLU A 103 3.23 -18.11 6.50
CA GLU A 103 3.20 -18.77 5.19
C GLU A 103 1.82 -18.70 4.50
N LYS A 104 0.75 -18.55 5.27
CA LYS A 104 -0.64 -18.66 4.79
C LYS A 104 -1.38 -17.33 4.71
N HIS A 105 -0.97 -16.30 5.45
CA HIS A 105 -1.72 -15.05 5.51
C HIS A 105 -0.89 -13.88 6.03
N MET A 106 -1.40 -12.67 5.83
CA MET A 106 -0.90 -11.45 6.47
C MET A 106 -2.09 -10.64 6.99
N VAL A 107 -2.01 -10.19 8.24
CA VAL A 107 -2.96 -9.25 8.86
C VAL A 107 -2.25 -7.93 9.04
N MET A 108 -2.82 -6.89 8.43
CA MET A 108 -2.29 -5.53 8.48
C MET A 108 -3.41 -4.51 8.70
N GLU A 109 -3.04 -3.27 8.96
CA GLU A 109 -3.97 -2.15 8.99
C GLU A 109 -4.71 -2.02 7.66
N TYR A 110 -6.03 -1.89 7.73
CA TYR A 110 -6.82 -1.47 6.59
C TYR A 110 -6.69 0.05 6.43
N VAL A 111 -6.12 0.47 5.30
CA VAL A 111 -6.08 1.88 4.93
C VAL A 111 -7.36 2.20 4.17
N ASP A 112 -8.22 2.98 4.82
CA ASP A 112 -9.45 3.49 4.23
C ASP A 112 -9.16 4.79 3.47
N GLY A 113 -8.86 4.66 2.18
CA GLY A 113 -8.43 5.77 1.34
C GLY A 113 -8.51 5.47 -0.14
N GLU A 114 -8.25 6.49 -0.94
CA GLU A 114 -8.28 6.44 -2.39
C GLU A 114 -6.86 6.47 -2.96
N MET A 115 -6.62 5.85 -4.11
CA MET A 115 -5.31 5.93 -4.75
C MET A 115 -5.10 7.36 -5.28
N LEU A 116 -3.87 7.87 -5.17
CA LEU A 116 -3.52 9.21 -5.66
C LEU A 116 -3.91 9.42 -7.12
N LYS A 117 -3.74 8.40 -7.97
CA LYS A 117 -4.14 8.48 -9.38
C LYS A 117 -5.64 8.73 -9.60
N ASP A 118 -6.48 8.35 -8.63
CA ASP A 118 -7.94 8.40 -8.71
C ASP A 118 -8.50 9.62 -7.97
N CYS A 119 -7.84 10.10 -6.91
CA CYS A 119 -8.35 11.20 -6.09
C CYS A 119 -7.67 12.56 -6.32
N ILE A 120 -6.60 12.65 -7.14
CA ILE A 120 -5.82 13.88 -7.29
C ILE A 120 -6.65 15.11 -7.69
N ASP A 121 -7.71 14.90 -8.48
CA ASP A 121 -8.59 15.98 -8.95
C ASP A 121 -9.46 16.59 -7.84
N ASN A 122 -9.60 15.88 -6.72
CA ASN A 122 -10.42 16.29 -5.58
C ASN A 122 -9.60 16.90 -4.44
N LEU A 123 -8.27 16.94 -4.58
CA LEU A 123 -7.37 17.46 -3.54
C LEU A 123 -7.29 18.99 -3.59
N THR A 124 -7.35 19.62 -2.42
CA THR A 124 -6.94 21.02 -2.25
C THR A 124 -5.43 21.18 -2.44
N PRO A 125 -4.94 22.41 -2.73
CA PRO A 125 -3.50 22.68 -2.81
C PRO A 125 -2.74 22.24 -1.54
N GLU A 126 -3.31 22.47 -0.36
CA GLU A 126 -2.72 22.10 0.93
C GLU A 126 -2.63 20.59 1.12
N GLU A 127 -3.70 19.86 0.81
CA GLU A 127 -3.70 18.38 0.86
C GLU A 127 -2.71 17.80 -0.15
N LEU A 128 -2.65 18.37 -1.36
CA LEU A 128 -1.72 17.92 -2.39
C LEU A 128 -0.26 18.13 -1.98
N LEU A 129 0.06 19.27 -1.35
CA LEU A 129 1.39 19.52 -0.80
C LEU A 129 1.75 18.50 0.29
N TYR A 130 0.83 18.22 1.20
CA TYR A 130 1.01 17.19 2.23
C TYR A 130 1.26 15.81 1.59
N VAL A 131 0.48 15.45 0.56
CA VAL A 131 0.64 14.17 -0.14
C VAL A 131 1.99 14.07 -0.84
N ILE A 132 2.44 15.14 -1.50
CA ILE A 132 3.77 15.20 -2.15
C ILE A 132 4.86 15.00 -1.10
N GLU A 133 4.81 15.75 0.00
CA GLU A 133 5.82 15.71 1.05
C GLU A 133 5.92 14.31 1.66
N GLU A 134 4.78 13.73 2.06
CA GLU A 134 4.75 12.43 2.72
C GLU A 134 5.16 11.29 1.77
N THR A 135 4.76 11.36 0.49
CA THR A 135 5.19 10.41 -0.54
C THR A 135 6.71 10.43 -0.71
N LEU A 136 7.31 11.62 -0.83
CA LEU A 136 8.76 11.77 -0.98
C LEU A 136 9.50 11.33 0.29
N ARG A 137 8.98 11.65 1.47
CA ARG A 137 9.54 11.26 2.77
C ARG A 137 9.56 9.75 2.95
N GLN A 138 8.48 9.06 2.64
CA GLN A 138 8.43 7.59 2.71
C GLN A 138 9.36 6.95 1.68
N CYS A 139 9.40 7.46 0.45
CA CYS A 139 10.32 6.96 -0.57
C CYS A 139 11.80 7.15 -0.19
N LEU A 140 12.14 8.28 0.44
CA LEU A 140 13.48 8.53 0.97
C LEU A 140 13.83 7.53 2.09
N ARG A 141 12.91 7.29 3.03
CA ARG A 141 13.09 6.31 4.11
C ARG A 141 13.34 4.90 3.56
N LEU A 142 12.60 4.48 2.54
CA LEU A 142 12.83 3.20 1.85
C LEU A 142 14.23 3.12 1.23
N ASP A 143 14.64 4.18 0.53
CA ASP A 143 15.95 4.24 -0.10
C ASP A 143 17.10 4.15 0.92
N LEU A 144 17.01 4.91 2.03
CA LEU A 144 17.99 4.89 3.12
C LEU A 144 18.14 3.50 3.76
N HIS A 145 17.06 2.70 3.78
CA HIS A 145 17.07 1.33 4.31
C HIS A 145 17.29 0.26 3.24
N LYS A 146 17.71 0.65 2.02
CA LYS A 146 18.02 -0.24 0.90
C LYS A 146 16.84 -1.14 0.48
N ILE A 147 15.62 -0.64 0.61
CA ILE A 147 14.40 -1.34 0.20
C ILE A 147 13.86 -0.70 -1.07
N ASP A 148 13.85 -1.44 -2.17
CA ASP A 148 13.28 -1.03 -3.45
C ASP A 148 11.83 -1.53 -3.53
N HIS A 149 10.85 -0.62 -3.58
CA HIS A 149 9.44 -0.98 -3.77
C HIS A 149 9.16 -1.42 -5.20
N THR A 150 9.97 -1.00 -6.18
CA THR A 150 9.86 -1.30 -7.61
C THR A 150 8.63 -0.77 -8.36
N GLU A 151 7.56 -0.36 -7.66
CA GLU A 151 6.27 0.00 -8.26
C GLU A 151 5.75 1.40 -7.89
N ILE A 152 6.61 2.31 -7.43
CA ILE A 152 6.19 3.68 -7.05
C ILE A 152 5.54 4.47 -8.20
N GLN A 153 5.92 4.20 -9.45
CA GLN A 153 5.41 4.94 -10.60
C GLN A 153 3.91 4.71 -10.87
N GLY A 154 3.27 5.66 -11.55
CA GLY A 154 1.86 5.58 -11.96
C GLY A 154 0.83 5.88 -10.87
N GLY A 155 1.24 6.16 -9.62
CA GLY A 155 0.35 6.67 -8.57
C GLY A 155 -0.69 5.67 -8.03
N LYS A 156 -0.65 4.41 -8.47
CA LYS A 156 -1.55 3.32 -8.03
C LYS A 156 -1.20 2.69 -6.68
N HIS A 157 -0.01 3.01 -6.14
CA HIS A 157 0.50 2.46 -4.87
C HIS A 157 0.70 3.53 -3.80
N VAL A 158 0.26 4.77 -4.08
CA VAL A 158 0.18 5.86 -3.09
C VAL A 158 -1.29 6.02 -2.76
N MET A 159 -1.67 5.77 -1.52
CA MET A 159 -3.04 5.86 -1.03
C MET A 159 -3.17 7.06 -0.10
N VAL A 160 -4.18 7.89 -0.35
CA VAL A 160 -4.52 9.07 0.43
C VAL A 160 -5.73 8.73 1.30
N SER A 161 -5.56 8.82 2.62
CA SER A 161 -6.61 8.55 3.59
C SER A 161 -6.76 9.73 4.55
N LYS A 162 -7.85 9.75 5.30
CA LYS A 162 -8.04 10.73 6.39
C LYS A 162 -6.98 10.66 7.49
N LYS A 163 -6.28 9.52 7.63
CA LYS A 163 -5.22 9.31 8.63
C LYS A 163 -3.83 9.71 8.13
N GLY A 164 -3.67 9.89 6.83
CA GLY A 164 -2.38 10.20 6.20
C GLY A 164 -2.20 9.52 4.85
N VAL A 165 -0.96 9.55 4.35
CA VAL A 165 -0.57 8.93 3.08
C VAL A 165 0.17 7.63 3.33
N TYR A 166 -0.13 6.63 2.52
CA TYR A 166 0.43 5.29 2.66
C TYR A 166 0.98 4.81 1.32
N ILE A 167 2.22 4.35 1.32
CA ILE A 167 2.71 3.47 0.24
C ILE A 167 2.18 2.06 0.52
N ILE A 168 1.51 1.45 -0.46
CA ILE A 168 0.88 0.13 -0.33
C ILE A 168 1.38 -0.86 -1.40
N ASP A 169 1.13 -2.15 -1.16
CA ASP A 169 1.49 -3.28 -2.03
C ASP A 169 3.01 -3.51 -2.17
N PHE A 170 3.58 -4.21 -1.19
CA PHE A 170 5.00 -4.53 -1.13
C PHE A 170 5.34 -5.90 -1.77
N ASP A 171 4.42 -6.48 -2.56
CA ASP A 171 4.58 -7.82 -3.14
C ASP A 171 5.83 -7.96 -4.03
N LYS A 172 6.21 -6.89 -4.72
CA LYS A 172 7.44 -6.85 -5.54
C LYS A 172 8.62 -6.18 -4.86
N ALA A 173 8.44 -5.72 -3.63
CA ALA A 173 9.51 -5.05 -2.91
C ALA A 173 10.66 -6.02 -2.60
N ARG A 174 11.89 -5.49 -2.57
CA ARG A 174 13.10 -6.28 -2.34
C ARG A 174 14.22 -5.42 -1.76
N GLU A 175 15.15 -6.07 -1.07
CA GLU A 175 16.34 -5.41 -0.57
C GLU A 175 17.38 -5.33 -1.70
N HIS A 176 17.61 -4.13 -2.23
CA HIS A 176 18.43 -3.90 -3.43
C HIS A 176 18.89 -2.42 -3.47
N SER A 177 19.71 -2.04 -4.46
CA SER A 177 19.93 -0.64 -4.82
C SER A 177 18.59 0.01 -5.24
N PRO A 178 18.02 0.89 -4.40
CA PRO A 178 16.67 1.36 -4.57
C PRO A 178 16.61 2.66 -5.39
N LYS A 179 15.45 2.95 -5.97
CA LYS A 179 15.21 4.16 -6.76
C LYS A 179 13.86 4.78 -6.44
N ASN A 180 13.35 4.60 -5.21
CA ASN A 180 12.00 5.00 -4.85
C ASN A 180 11.86 6.51 -4.91
N PHE A 181 12.80 7.27 -4.32
CA PHE A 181 12.73 8.73 -4.31
C PHE A 181 12.73 9.29 -5.74
N THR A 182 13.61 8.78 -6.61
CA THR A 182 13.66 9.24 -7.99
C THR A 182 12.43 8.84 -8.79
N SER A 183 11.85 7.68 -8.49
CA SER A 183 10.58 7.24 -9.09
C SER A 183 9.42 8.12 -8.64
N ALA A 184 9.37 8.52 -7.37
CA ALA A 184 8.41 9.47 -6.83
C ALA A 184 8.57 10.86 -7.46
N MET A 185 9.81 11.35 -7.63
CA MET A 185 10.06 12.61 -8.34
C MET A 185 9.58 12.54 -9.81
N SER A 186 9.77 11.42 -10.49
CA SER A 186 9.22 11.21 -11.84
C SER A 186 7.71 11.11 -11.86
N LEU A 187 7.07 10.53 -10.84
CA LEU A 187 5.62 10.51 -10.67
C LEU A 187 5.07 11.93 -10.49
N LEU A 188 5.65 12.70 -9.57
CA LEU A 188 5.10 13.98 -9.11
C LEU A 188 5.50 15.17 -10.01
N PHE A 189 6.65 15.10 -10.67
CA PHE A 189 7.22 16.23 -11.45
C PHE A 189 7.76 15.82 -12.84
N GLY A 190 7.36 14.64 -13.33
CA GLY A 190 7.73 14.12 -14.65
C GLY A 190 6.79 14.59 -15.77
N GLU A 191 6.62 13.75 -16.78
CA GLU A 191 5.79 14.03 -17.96
C GLU A 191 4.57 13.10 -17.97
N ASN A 192 3.70 13.27 -16.99
CA ASN A 192 2.52 12.42 -16.80
C ASN A 192 1.31 13.22 -16.28
N TYR A 193 0.15 12.57 -16.24
CA TYR A 193 -1.12 13.18 -15.81
C TYR A 193 -1.03 13.82 -14.41
N ILE A 194 -0.50 13.08 -13.43
CA ILE A 194 -0.39 13.51 -12.04
C ILE A 194 0.50 14.75 -11.94
N SER A 195 1.65 14.74 -12.63
CA SER A 195 2.54 15.90 -12.66
C SER A 195 1.88 17.14 -13.27
N LYS A 196 1.09 16.98 -14.35
CA LYS A 196 0.37 18.12 -14.96
C LYS A 196 -0.66 18.71 -13.99
N LYS A 197 -1.35 17.85 -13.23
CA LYS A 197 -2.31 18.28 -12.22
C LYS A 197 -1.63 19.00 -11.06
N ILE A 198 -0.49 18.49 -10.59
CA ILE A 198 0.34 19.15 -9.58
C ILE A 198 0.76 20.54 -10.03
N MET A 199 1.24 20.68 -11.27
CA MET A 199 1.65 21.98 -11.81
C MET A 199 0.50 22.99 -11.83
N HIS A 200 -0.68 22.55 -12.25
CA HIS A 200 -1.86 23.41 -12.33
C HIS A 200 -2.38 23.81 -10.95
N LEU A 201 -2.60 22.84 -10.05
CA LEU A 201 -3.17 23.08 -8.72
C LEU A 201 -2.26 23.90 -7.82
N LEU A 202 -0.94 23.73 -7.94
CA LEU A 202 0.05 24.45 -7.13
C LEU A 202 0.64 25.68 -7.85
N ASN A 203 0.13 26.02 -9.04
CA ASN A 203 0.60 27.13 -9.87
C ASN A 203 2.14 27.15 -10.02
N LEU A 204 2.73 26.00 -10.36
CA LEU A 204 4.19 25.85 -10.49
C LEU A 204 4.66 26.27 -11.88
N SER A 205 5.67 27.13 -11.93
CA SER A 205 6.35 27.48 -13.18
C SER A 205 7.19 26.31 -13.71
N GLU A 206 7.44 26.31 -15.02
CA GLU A 206 8.34 25.33 -15.66
C GLU A 206 9.74 25.36 -15.05
N GLU A 207 10.24 26.54 -14.68
CA GLU A 207 11.54 26.71 -14.02
C GLU A 207 11.63 25.93 -12.69
N LYS A 208 10.58 25.95 -11.87
CA LYS A 208 10.52 25.16 -10.62
C LYS A 208 10.56 23.66 -10.90
N ILE A 209 9.87 23.20 -11.94
CA ILE A 209 9.88 21.79 -12.33
C ILE A 209 11.26 21.36 -12.81
N ILE A 210 11.94 22.19 -13.61
CA ILE A 210 13.32 21.96 -14.03
C ILE A 210 14.25 21.85 -12.81
N LEU A 211 14.07 22.74 -11.83
CA LEU A 211 14.82 22.71 -10.57
C LEU A 211 14.58 21.42 -9.78
N PHE A 212 13.33 20.98 -9.61
CA PHE A 212 13.00 19.72 -8.95
C PHE A 212 13.60 18.51 -9.66
N ARG A 213 13.56 18.48 -10.99
CA ARG A 213 14.22 17.44 -11.80
C ARG A 213 15.73 17.45 -11.61
N LYS A 214 16.35 18.62 -11.43
CA LYS A 214 17.79 18.73 -11.11
C LYS A 214 18.10 18.16 -9.72
N TYR A 215 17.29 18.44 -8.71
CA TYR A 215 17.47 17.84 -7.38
C TYR A 215 17.35 16.31 -7.41
N ALA A 216 16.39 15.76 -8.16
CA ALA A 216 16.26 14.31 -8.34
C ALA A 216 17.49 13.69 -9.03
N LYS A 217 18.12 14.40 -9.98
CA LYS A 217 19.37 13.96 -10.62
C LYS A 217 20.55 13.95 -9.64
N ASN A 218 20.69 14.98 -8.82
CA ASN A 218 21.74 15.06 -7.79
C ASN A 218 21.56 13.99 -6.72
N TYR A 219 20.33 13.65 -6.35
CA TYR A 219 20.08 12.55 -5.43
C TYR A 219 20.67 11.23 -5.94
N LYS A 220 20.57 10.94 -7.25
CA LYS A 220 21.14 9.72 -7.85
C LYS A 220 22.65 9.63 -7.68
N THR A 221 23.37 10.75 -7.57
CA THR A 221 24.82 10.73 -7.42
C THR A 221 25.26 10.38 -6.00
N LEU A 222 24.40 10.60 -4.99
CA LEU A 222 24.71 10.30 -3.59
C LEU A 222 24.85 8.80 -3.29
N PHE A 223 24.26 7.94 -4.14
CA PHE A 223 24.28 6.48 -3.97
C PHE A 223 25.19 5.77 -5.00
N LYS A 224 25.98 6.53 -5.77
CA LYS A 224 27.04 5.99 -6.64
C LYS A 224 28.33 5.90 -5.84
N ASN A 225 28.41 4.94 -4.92
CA ASN A 225 29.64 4.43 -4.33
C ASN A 225 29.62 2.92 -4.39
#